data_AF-A0A7J7ZY87-F1
#
_entry.id   AF-A0A7J7ZY87-F1
#
_cell.length_a   1.000
_cell.length_b   1.000
_cell.length_c   1.000
_cell.angle_alpha   90.00
_cell.angle_beta   90.00
_cell.angle_gamma   90.00
#
_symmetry.space_group_name_H-M   'P 1'
#
loop_
_entity.id
_entity.type
_entity.pdbx_description
1 polymer ?
#
loop_
_entity_poly.entity_id
_entity_poly.type
_entity_poly.pdbx_seq_one_letter_code
_entity_poly.pdbx_strand_id
1 'polypeptide(L)'
;MAASTAAGKQRIPKVAKVKNKAPAEVQITAEQLLREAKERELELLPPPPQQKITDEEEFNDYKLRKRKTFEDNIRKNRTVISNWIKYAQWEESLKEIQRARSIYERALDVDYRNITLWLKYAKMEMKNHQVNHARNI
;
A
#
# COMPACT_ATOMS: atom_id res chain seq x y z
N MET A 1 -61.48 0.87 -50.90
CA MET A 1 -60.73 0.20 -49.82
C MET A 1 -59.79 1.21 -49.17
N ALA A 2 -59.60 1.07 -47.85
CA ALA A 2 -59.07 2.04 -46.90
C ALA A 2 -57.76 2.75 -47.27
N ALA A 3 -57.73 4.08 -47.12
CA ALA A 3 -56.50 4.84 -46.96
C ALA A 3 -56.16 4.93 -45.47
N SER A 4 -55.03 4.33 -45.10
CA SER A 4 -54.49 4.26 -43.73
C SER A 4 -53.91 5.63 -43.31
N THR A 5 -54.46 6.23 -42.26
CA THR A 5 -53.89 7.42 -41.61
C THR A 5 -52.99 7.00 -40.44
N ALA A 6 -51.72 6.73 -40.73
CA ALA A 6 -50.70 6.59 -39.69
C ALA A 6 -50.26 8.00 -39.21
N ALA A 7 -50.94 8.52 -38.18
CA ALA A 7 -50.52 9.73 -37.49
C ALA A 7 -49.16 9.51 -36.80
N GLY A 8 -48.09 10.05 -37.38
CA GLY A 8 -46.77 10.06 -36.76
C GLY A 8 -46.81 10.84 -35.44
N LYS A 9 -46.47 10.18 -34.32
CA LYS A 9 -46.25 10.85 -33.04
C LYS A 9 -45.11 11.86 -33.17
N GLN A 10 -45.46 13.13 -33.31
CA GLN A 10 -44.52 14.24 -33.22
C GLN A 10 -43.84 14.18 -31.85
N ARG A 11 -42.52 13.94 -31.82
CA ARG A 11 -41.73 14.04 -30.59
C ARG A 11 -41.62 15.52 -30.24
N ILE A 12 -42.47 15.95 -29.31
CA ILE A 12 -42.44 17.30 -28.75
C ILE A 12 -41.05 17.49 -28.10
N PRO A 13 -40.27 18.51 -28.51
CA PRO A 13 -38.96 18.78 -27.89
C PRO A 13 -39.20 19.07 -26.41
N LYS A 14 -38.47 18.37 -25.52
CA LYS A 14 -38.56 18.62 -24.07
C LYS A 14 -38.16 20.08 -23.81
N VAL A 15 -39.16 20.93 -23.57
CA VAL A 15 -38.98 22.33 -23.18
C VAL A 15 -38.10 22.35 -21.93
N ALA A 16 -37.01 23.11 -21.96
CA ALA A 16 -36.10 23.23 -20.84
C ALA A 16 -36.87 23.76 -19.62
N LYS A 17 -36.92 22.97 -18.54
CA LYS A 17 -37.57 23.36 -17.29
C LYS A 17 -36.94 24.66 -16.77
N VAL A 18 -37.75 25.69 -16.55
CA VAL A 18 -37.31 26.95 -15.94
C VAL A 18 -36.78 26.65 -14.54
N LYS A 19 -35.52 26.98 -14.26
CA LYS A 19 -34.89 26.77 -12.95
C LYS A 19 -35.22 27.94 -12.03
N ASN A 20 -35.59 27.63 -10.79
CA ASN A 20 -35.77 28.64 -9.75
C ASN A 20 -34.41 29.27 -9.39
N LYS A 21 -34.35 30.60 -9.31
CA LYS A 21 -33.15 31.39 -8.96
C LYS A 21 -33.22 32.04 -7.57
N ALA A 22 -34.16 31.61 -6.73
CA ALA A 22 -34.22 32.02 -5.33
C ALA A 22 -32.88 31.69 -4.61
N PRO A 23 -32.48 32.48 -3.60
CA PRO A 23 -31.28 32.19 -2.82
C PRO A 23 -31.41 30.81 -2.14
N ALA A 24 -30.33 30.02 -2.18
CA ALA A 24 -30.29 28.74 -1.49
C ALA A 24 -30.27 28.94 0.03
N GLU A 25 -31.04 28.14 0.77
CA GLU A 25 -31.09 28.17 2.24
C GLU A 25 -29.75 27.76 2.87
N VAL A 26 -29.05 26.80 2.27
CA VAL A 26 -27.71 26.36 2.68
C VAL A 26 -26.72 26.72 1.59
N GLN A 27 -25.70 27.49 1.96
CA GLN A 27 -24.59 27.83 1.07
C GLN A 27 -23.58 26.70 1.08
N ILE A 28 -23.15 26.26 -0.10
CA ILE A 28 -22.11 25.24 -0.23
C ILE A 28 -20.82 25.84 0.31
N THR A 29 -20.26 25.24 1.35
CA THR A 29 -19.00 25.67 1.96
C THR A 29 -17.83 24.86 1.41
N ALA A 30 -16.62 25.43 1.51
CA ALA A 30 -15.40 24.70 1.18
C ALA A 30 -15.24 23.42 2.05
N GLU A 31 -15.66 23.46 3.31
CA GLU A 31 -15.63 22.29 4.20
C GLU A 31 -16.53 21.17 3.68
N GLN A 32 -17.76 21.50 3.24
CA GLN A 32 -18.70 20.50 2.72
C GLN A 32 -18.13 19.79 1.49
N LEU A 33 -17.52 20.55 0.57
CA LEU A 33 -16.87 19.99 -0.61
C LEU A 33 -15.69 19.07 -0.25
N LEU A 34 -14.85 19.48 0.70
CA LEU A 34 -13.70 18.69 1.13
C LEU A 34 -14.11 17.42 1.89
N ARG A 35 -15.16 17.49 2.72
CA ARG A 35 -15.73 16.34 3.44
C ARG A 35 -16.28 15.30 2.46
N GLU A 36 -17.10 15.74 1.51
CA GLU A 36 -17.70 14.86 0.50
C GLU A 36 -16.64 14.29 -0.45
N ALA A 37 -15.61 15.06 -0.78
CA ALA A 37 -14.47 14.55 -1.56
C ALA A 37 -13.70 13.46 -0.80
N LYS A 38 -13.48 13.64 0.51
CA LYS A 38 -12.81 12.64 1.36
C LYS A 38 -13.64 11.38 1.52
N GLU A 39 -14.94 11.51 1.78
CA GLU A 39 -15.87 10.37 1.99
C GLU A 39 -16.02 9.48 0.77
N ARG A 40 -15.80 10.02 -0.44
CA ARG A 40 -15.82 9.20 -1.66
C ARG A 40 -14.68 8.18 -1.72
N GLU A 41 -13.59 8.38 -0.96
CA GLU A 41 -12.45 7.46 -0.84
C GLU A 41 -11.98 6.86 -2.19
N LEU A 42 -12.04 7.63 -3.29
CA LEU A 42 -11.89 7.09 -4.66
C LEU A 42 -10.52 6.44 -4.92
N GLU A 43 -9.51 6.84 -4.16
CA GLU A 43 -8.13 6.35 -4.29
C GLU A 43 -7.79 5.26 -3.27
N LEU A 44 -8.67 5.00 -2.29
CA LEU A 44 -8.43 3.98 -1.28
C LEU A 44 -8.65 2.60 -1.90
N LEU A 45 -7.56 1.88 -2.16
CA LEU A 45 -7.65 0.49 -2.59
C LEU A 45 -8.27 -0.34 -1.46
N PRO A 46 -9.22 -1.25 -1.78
CA PRO A 46 -9.76 -2.15 -0.77
C PRO A 46 -8.61 -3.01 -0.21
N PRO A 47 -8.65 -3.35 1.09
CA PRO A 47 -7.62 -4.20 1.69
C PRO A 47 -7.62 -5.58 1.01
N PRO A 48 -6.44 -6.24 0.91
CA PRO A 48 -6.37 -7.58 0.35
C PRO A 48 -7.18 -8.57 1.22
N PRO A 49 -7.80 -9.61 0.60
CA PRO A 49 -8.55 -10.62 1.34
C PRO A 49 -7.64 -11.40 2.29
N GLN A 50 -8.17 -11.82 3.45
CA GLN A 50 -7.43 -12.64 4.41
C GLN A 50 -7.31 -14.07 3.89
N GLN A 51 -6.16 -14.42 3.34
CA GLN A 51 -5.82 -15.79 2.93
C GLN A 51 -5.16 -16.53 4.10
N LYS A 52 -5.71 -17.68 4.50
CA LYS A 52 -5.04 -18.59 5.44
C LYS A 52 -4.03 -19.41 4.67
N ILE A 53 -2.80 -19.47 5.16
CA ILE A 53 -1.72 -20.27 4.57
C ILE A 53 -1.84 -21.66 5.18
N THR A 54 -2.15 -22.68 4.39
CA THR A 54 -2.32 -24.06 4.88
C THR A 54 -1.07 -24.90 4.68
N ASP A 55 -0.42 -24.73 3.54
CA ASP A 55 0.67 -25.61 3.11
C ASP A 55 2.03 -24.91 3.12
N GLU A 56 3.10 -25.70 3.25
CA GLU A 56 4.48 -25.19 3.23
C GLU A 56 4.84 -24.57 1.87
N GLU A 57 4.26 -25.09 0.78
CA GLU A 57 4.45 -24.54 -0.57
C GLU A 57 3.84 -23.14 -0.69
N GLU A 58 2.63 -22.95 -0.17
CA GLU A 58 1.98 -21.63 -0.13
C GLU A 58 2.78 -20.65 0.74
N PHE A 59 3.32 -21.11 1.86
CA PHE A 59 4.18 -20.30 2.72
C PHE A 59 5.47 -19.88 2.00
N ASN A 60 6.06 -20.78 1.21
CA ASN A 60 7.24 -20.49 0.41
C ASN A 60 6.94 -19.53 -0.74
N ASP A 61 5.79 -19.65 -1.41
CA ASP A 61 5.37 -18.67 -2.43
C ASP A 61 5.10 -17.30 -1.80
N TYR A 62 4.44 -17.25 -0.64
CA TYR A 62 4.29 -16.01 0.14
C TYR A 62 5.65 -15.37 0.44
N LYS A 63 6.62 -16.16 0.92
CA LYS A 63 7.99 -15.68 1.17
C LYS A 63 8.63 -15.15 -0.10
N LEU A 64 8.52 -15.88 -1.22
CA LEU A 64 9.12 -15.49 -2.49
C LEU A 64 8.55 -14.17 -3.00
N ARG A 65 7.22 -14.01 -2.99
CA ARG A 65 6.54 -12.76 -3.37
C ARG A 65 7.00 -11.59 -2.51
N LYS A 66 7.01 -11.76 -1.18
CA LYS A 66 7.43 -10.70 -0.25
C LYS A 66 8.91 -10.34 -0.43
N ARG A 67 9.80 -11.32 -0.53
CA ARG A 67 11.23 -11.09 -0.80
C ARG A 67 11.44 -10.33 -2.10
N LYS A 68 10.76 -10.73 -3.17
CA LYS A 68 10.81 -10.04 -4.45
C LYS A 68 10.41 -8.57 -4.30
N THR A 69 9.32 -8.27 -3.58
CA THR A 69 8.92 -6.87 -3.36
C THR A 69 9.98 -6.06 -2.60
N PHE A 70 10.62 -6.63 -1.58
CA PHE A 70 11.68 -5.95 -0.83
C PHE A 70 12.94 -5.75 -1.68
N GLU A 71 13.40 -6.78 -2.38
CA GLU A 71 14.58 -6.69 -3.26
C GLU A 71 14.33 -5.70 -4.42
N ASP A 72 13.14 -5.68 -5.00
CA ASP A 72 12.79 -4.71 -6.04
C ASP A 72 12.74 -3.28 -5.47
N ASN A 73 12.27 -3.08 -4.24
CA ASN A 73 12.30 -1.78 -3.56
C ASN A 73 13.74 -1.32 -3.27
N ILE A 74 14.61 -2.24 -2.85
CA ILE A 74 16.03 -1.97 -2.63
C ILE A 74 16.74 -1.69 -3.96
N ARG A 75 16.40 -2.40 -5.03
CA ARG A 75 16.97 -2.16 -6.37
C ARG A 75 16.59 -0.78 -6.89
N LYS A 76 15.34 -0.34 -6.67
CA LYS A 76 14.87 1.00 -7.04
C LYS A 76 15.53 2.10 -6.18
N ASN A 77 15.57 1.89 -4.86
CA ASN A 77 16.01 2.89 -3.89
C ASN A 77 17.07 2.30 -2.95
N ARG A 78 18.31 2.12 -3.45
CA ARG A 78 19.39 1.45 -2.70
C ARG A 78 19.86 2.20 -1.47
N THR A 79 19.83 3.54 -1.50
CA THR A 79 20.31 4.41 -0.42
C THR A 79 19.32 4.55 0.74
N VAL A 80 18.05 4.17 0.55
CA VAL A 80 17.01 4.36 1.56
C VAL A 80 17.06 3.20 2.57
N ILE A 81 17.70 3.45 3.72
CA ILE A 81 17.96 2.45 4.77
C ILE A 81 16.68 1.92 5.41
N SER A 82 15.57 2.66 5.36
CA SER A 82 14.28 2.17 5.87
C SER A 82 13.78 0.93 5.12
N ASN A 83 14.11 0.78 3.83
CA ASN A 83 13.77 -0.42 3.05
C ASN A 83 14.55 -1.64 3.55
N TRP A 84 15.85 -1.46 3.81
CA TRP A 84 16.73 -2.48 4.37
C TRP A 84 16.27 -2.93 5.75
N ILE A 85 15.97 -1.98 6.65
CA ILE A 85 15.51 -2.28 8.01
C ILE A 85 14.17 -3.03 7.97
N LYS A 86 13.19 -2.58 7.18
CA LYS A 86 11.90 -3.27 7.04
C LYS A 86 12.06 -4.69 6.51
N TYR A 87 12.97 -4.90 5.56
CA TYR A 87 13.22 -6.21 5.01
C TYR A 87 13.87 -7.14 6.06
N ALA A 88 14.89 -6.68 6.76
CA ALA A 88 15.56 -7.45 7.81
C ALA A 88 14.61 -7.79 8.97
N GLN A 89 13.75 -6.86 9.39
CA GLN A 89 12.73 -7.11 10.41
C GLN A 89 11.69 -8.15 9.98
N TRP A 90 11.35 -8.18 8.68
CA TRP A 90 10.44 -9.19 8.17
C TRP A 90 11.08 -10.59 8.18
N GLU A 91 12.34 -10.74 7.77
CA GLU A 91 13.05 -12.02 7.92
C GLU A 91 13.26 -12.43 9.39
N GLU A 92 13.50 -11.46 10.30
CA GLU A 92 13.54 -11.68 11.75
C GLU A 92 12.21 -12.26 12.25
N SER A 93 11.08 -11.73 11.79
CA SER A 93 9.74 -12.22 12.17
C SER A 93 9.48 -13.67 11.75
N LEU A 94 10.15 -14.13 10.68
CA LEU A 94 10.10 -15.51 10.19
C LEU A 94 11.13 -16.43 10.87
N LYS A 95 11.90 -15.91 11.84
CA LYS A 95 13.04 -16.57 12.48
C LYS A 95 14.16 -16.97 11.51
N GLU A 96 14.21 -16.37 10.33
CA GLU A 96 15.29 -16.58 9.36
C GLU A 96 16.46 -15.60 9.60
N ILE A 97 17.09 -15.75 10.76
CA ILE A 97 18.11 -14.82 11.28
C ILE A 97 19.31 -14.72 10.35
N GLN A 98 19.74 -15.83 9.73
CA GLN A 98 20.89 -15.84 8.83
C GLN A 98 20.67 -14.96 7.59
N ARG A 99 19.43 -14.91 7.07
CA ARG A 99 19.09 -13.98 5.98
C ARG A 99 19.05 -12.55 6.49
N ALA A 100 18.46 -12.31 7.66
CA ALA A 100 18.43 -10.99 8.28
C ALA A 100 19.85 -10.41 8.46
N ARG A 101 20.81 -11.22 8.91
CA ARG A 101 22.24 -10.85 8.98
C ARG A 101 22.78 -10.40 7.64
N SER A 102 22.61 -11.22 6.59
CA SER A 102 23.09 -10.86 5.24
C SER A 102 22.48 -9.54 4.74
N ILE A 103 21.23 -9.24 5.09
CA ILE A 103 20.58 -7.98 4.74
C ILE A 103 21.20 -6.81 5.51
N TYR A 104 21.48 -6.96 6.81
CA TYR A 104 22.17 -5.93 7.60
C TYR A 104 23.60 -5.69 7.09
N GLU A 105 24.37 -6.73 6.83
CA GLU A 105 25.72 -6.62 6.24
C GLU A 105 25.68 -5.88 4.89
N ARG A 106 24.78 -6.29 3.98
CA ARG A 106 24.60 -5.60 2.69
C ARG A 106 24.16 -4.15 2.85
N ALA A 107 23.42 -3.82 3.90
CA ALA A 107 23.02 -2.45 4.20
C ALA A 107 24.19 -1.63 4.77
N LEU A 108 25.07 -2.25 5.56
CA LEU A 108 26.29 -1.63 6.07
C LEU A 108 27.29 -1.34 4.94
N ASP A 109 27.38 -2.22 3.94
CA ASP A 109 28.15 -1.96 2.72
C ASP A 109 27.68 -0.71 1.97
N VAL A 110 26.39 -0.34 2.11
CA VAL A 110 25.82 0.87 1.50
C VAL A 110 26.08 2.11 2.35
N ASP A 111 25.76 2.04 3.64
CA ASP A 111 25.94 3.16 4.57
C ASP A 111 26.36 2.67 5.96
N TYR A 112 27.66 2.43 6.11
CA TYR A 112 28.29 2.02 7.37
C TYR A 112 28.29 3.11 8.43
N ARG A 113 28.02 4.38 8.09
CA ARG A 113 28.04 5.50 9.06
C ARG A 113 26.72 5.63 9.79
N ASN A 114 25.67 4.97 9.30
CA ASN A 114 24.37 5.07 9.91
C ASN A 114 24.27 4.27 11.22
N ILE A 115 24.32 5.00 12.34
CA ILE A 115 24.23 4.44 13.70
C ILE A 115 22.93 3.64 13.91
N THR A 116 21.82 4.05 13.29
CA THR A 116 20.54 3.34 13.48
C THR A 116 20.57 1.92 12.92
N LEU A 117 21.38 1.68 11.88
CA LEU A 117 21.54 0.36 11.28
C LEU A 117 22.29 -0.57 12.24
N TRP A 118 23.40 -0.12 12.79
CA TRP A 118 24.16 -0.82 13.83
C TRP A 118 23.30 -1.16 15.06
N LEU A 119 22.55 -0.17 15.57
CA LEU A 119 21.67 -0.37 16.72
C LEU A 119 20.58 -1.41 16.45
N LYS A 120 19.99 -1.41 15.25
CA LYS A 120 18.98 -2.40 14.87
C LYS A 120 19.58 -3.78 14.69
N TYR A 121 20.79 -3.87 14.13
CA TYR A 121 21.49 -5.13 13.93
C TYR A 121 21.86 -5.79 15.27
N ALA A 122 22.54 -5.06 16.16
CA ALA A 122 22.87 -5.54 17.50
C ALA A 122 21.61 -5.95 18.28
N LYS A 123 20.54 -5.13 18.23
CA LYS A 123 19.27 -5.43 18.91
C LYS A 123 18.61 -6.70 18.38
N MET A 124 18.71 -6.99 17.08
CA MET A 124 18.17 -8.21 16.47
C MET A 124 18.92 -9.45 16.99
N GLU A 125 20.25 -9.43 17.03
CA GLU A 125 21.04 -10.54 17.58
C GLU A 125 20.77 -10.76 19.08
N MET A 126 20.65 -9.68 19.86
CA MET A 126 20.33 -9.77 21.29
C MET A 126 18.95 -10.38 21.54
N LYS A 127 17.92 -10.00 20.77
CA LYS A 127 16.56 -10.54 20.88
C LYS A 127 16.50 -12.03 20.56
N ASN A 128 17.32 -12.48 19.62
CA ASN A 128 17.38 -13.88 19.20
C ASN A 128 18.34 -14.72 20.04
N HIS A 129 18.79 -14.19 21.19
CA HIS A 129 19.71 -14.82 22.14
C HIS A 129 21.11 -15.15 21.57
N GLN A 130 21.51 -14.47 20.50
CA GLN A 130 22.81 -14.66 19.84
C GLN A 130 23.87 -13.73 20.44
N VAL A 131 24.21 -13.96 21.70
CA VAL A 131 25.05 -13.05 22.50
C VAL A 131 26.45 -12.86 21.90
N ASN A 132 27.07 -13.94 21.39
CA ASN A 132 28.41 -13.84 20.81
C ASN A 132 28.43 -13.02 19.52
N HIS A 133 27.40 -13.14 18.68
CA HIS A 133 27.28 -12.33 17.46
C HIS A 133 27.01 -10.87 17.82
N ALA A 134 26.13 -10.61 18.79
CA ALA A 134 25.86 -9.26 19.27
C ALA A 134 27.10 -8.55 19.85
N ARG A 135 28.09 -9.29 20.36
CA ARG A 135 29.36 -8.73 20.85
C ARG A 135 30.35 -8.38 19.73
N ASN A 136 30.24 -9.05 18.59
CA ASN A 136 31.14 -8.85 17.46
C ASN A 136 30.71 -7.66 16.59
N ILE A 137 29.48 -7.18 16.76
CA ILE A 137 28.90 -6.00 16.12
C ILE A 137 29.22 -4.78 16.98
#